data_AF-A0A103XIH2-F1
#
_entry.id   AF-A0A103XIH2-F1
#
_cell.length_a   1.000
_cell.length_b   1.000
_cell.length_c   1.000
_cell.angle_alpha   90.00
_cell.angle_beta   90.00
_cell.angle_gamma   90.00
#
_symmetry.space_group_name_H-M   'P 1'
#
loop_
_entity.id
_entity.type
_entity.pdbx_description
1 polymer ?
#
loop_
_entity_poly.entity_id
_entity_poly.type
_entity_poly.pdbx_seq_one_letter_code
_entity_poly.pdbx_strand_id
1 'polypeptide(L)'
;MYAKITKLDDAFQLFDEMTQRKPLPSVIKFNQLLQVVAKLKHYSSLIDLFKKMVSIGVLVDVYTTNTVIMCCCQMYRTSEGFAIVAYGLKRGVVPNVFTFNTILNGLILEDRILEAKRLFKKVIKEQLCDLDVVTYNTMIKGLCKFGNNDTAISLLRMMNERGYKPIVSHMTPSLIVFARTK
;
A
#
# COMPACT_ATOMS: atom_id res chain seq x y z
N MET A 1 23.87 3.70 -9.40
CA MET A 1 22.83 4.60 -9.95
C MET A 1 22.21 3.89 -11.15
N TYR A 2 21.03 3.28 -11.00
CA TYR A 2 20.34 2.45 -12.01
C TYR A 2 19.66 3.29 -13.11
N ALA A 3 20.34 4.31 -13.61
CA ALA A 3 19.73 5.46 -14.29
C ALA A 3 19.13 5.17 -15.69
N LYS A 4 18.96 3.91 -16.12
CA LYS A 4 18.46 3.62 -17.48
C LYS A 4 17.72 2.29 -17.68
N ILE A 5 17.22 1.65 -16.62
CA ILE A 5 16.33 0.50 -16.82
C ILE A 5 14.96 1.05 -17.23
N THR A 6 14.70 1.05 -18.53
CA THR A 6 13.41 1.48 -19.11
C THR A 6 12.60 0.31 -19.65
N LYS A 7 13.23 -0.86 -19.79
CA LYS A 7 12.60 -2.09 -20.28
C LYS A 7 12.55 -3.15 -19.20
N LEU A 8 11.54 -4.01 -19.32
CA LEU A 8 11.37 -5.14 -18.43
C LEU A 8 12.51 -6.16 -18.56
N ASP A 9 12.99 -6.41 -19.78
CA ASP A 9 14.07 -7.36 -20.03
C ASP A 9 15.38 -6.96 -19.35
N ASP A 10 15.73 -5.66 -19.39
CA ASP A 10 16.90 -5.12 -18.69
C ASP A 10 16.79 -5.35 -17.18
N ALA A 11 15.56 -5.27 -16.63
CA ALA A 11 15.30 -5.53 -15.22
C ALA A 11 15.50 -7.01 -14.86
N PHE A 12 15.05 -7.93 -15.73
CA PHE A 12 15.27 -9.36 -15.55
C PHE A 12 16.75 -9.74 -15.68
N GLN A 13 17.44 -9.22 -16.69
CA GLN A 13 18.86 -9.44 -16.86
C GLN A 13 19.63 -8.98 -15.62
N LEU A 14 19.33 -7.77 -15.12
CA LEU A 14 19.96 -7.29 -13.91
C LEU A 14 19.62 -8.16 -12.70
N PHE A 15 18.38 -8.64 -12.58
CA PHE A 15 18.02 -9.56 -11.50
C PHE A 15 18.88 -10.83 -11.54
N ASP A 16 19.01 -11.43 -12.72
CA ASP A 16 19.80 -12.64 -12.91
C ASP A 16 21.28 -12.37 -12.60
N GLU A 17 21.85 -11.29 -13.10
CA GLU A 17 23.20 -10.84 -12.75
C GLU A 17 23.39 -10.64 -11.24
N MET A 18 22.39 -10.10 -10.55
CA MET A 18 22.41 -9.91 -9.11
C MET A 18 22.42 -11.24 -8.37
N THR A 19 21.68 -12.24 -8.83
CA THR A 19 21.63 -13.58 -8.20
C THR A 19 22.93 -14.37 -8.33
N GLN A 20 23.73 -14.11 -9.37
CA GLN A 20 25.00 -14.81 -9.60
C GLN A 20 26.18 -14.24 -8.82
N ARG A 21 26.03 -13.04 -8.21
CA ARG A 21 27.11 -12.40 -7.46
C ARG A 21 27.34 -13.05 -6.11
N LYS A 22 28.61 -13.17 -5.72
CA LYS A 22 29.05 -13.59 -4.39
C LYS A 22 30.01 -12.53 -3.80
N PRO A 23 29.67 -11.86 -2.68
CA PRO A 23 28.45 -12.02 -1.88
C PRO A 23 27.18 -11.49 -2.60
N LEU A 24 26.01 -11.95 -2.14
CA LEU A 24 24.73 -11.49 -2.67
C LEU A 24 24.55 -9.98 -2.48
N PRO A 25 23.92 -9.27 -3.43
CA PRO A 25 23.55 -7.87 -3.26
C PRO A 25 22.63 -7.66 -2.05
N SER A 26 22.71 -6.47 -1.45
CA SER A 26 21.82 -6.09 -0.34
C SER A 26 20.36 -5.98 -0.79
N VAL A 27 19.44 -6.14 0.17
CA VAL A 27 17.98 -5.96 -0.03
C VAL A 27 17.64 -4.63 -0.70
N ILE A 28 18.40 -3.56 -0.40
CA ILE A 28 18.21 -2.24 -0.99
C ILE A 28 18.35 -2.27 -2.51
N LYS A 29 19.31 -3.03 -3.05
CA LYS A 29 19.49 -3.14 -4.52
C LYS A 29 18.33 -3.90 -5.16
N PHE A 30 17.86 -4.96 -4.52
CA PHE A 30 16.67 -5.69 -4.98
C PHE A 30 15.41 -4.81 -4.93
N ASN A 31 15.24 -4.05 -3.85
CA ASN A 31 14.14 -3.09 -3.70
C ASN A 31 14.14 -2.02 -4.79
N GLN A 32 15.32 -1.49 -5.15
CA GLN A 32 15.45 -0.55 -6.27
C GLN A 32 14.98 -1.15 -7.59
N LEU A 33 15.35 -2.42 -7.86
CA LEU A 33 14.93 -3.13 -9.05
C LEU A 33 13.41 -3.38 -9.07
N LEU A 34 12.84 -3.88 -7.98
CA LEU A 34 11.40 -4.05 -7.84
C LEU A 34 10.67 -2.72 -8.02
N GLN A 35 11.20 -1.61 -7.49
CA GLN A 35 10.61 -0.28 -7.67
C GLN A 35 10.60 0.16 -9.14
N VAL A 36 11.65 -0.16 -9.91
CA VAL A 36 11.67 0.11 -11.36
C VAL A 36 10.58 -0.69 -12.06
N VAL A 37 10.47 -1.99 -11.81
CA VAL A 37 9.44 -2.85 -12.42
C VAL A 37 8.03 -2.39 -12.03
N ALA A 38 7.84 -1.91 -10.79
CA ALA A 38 6.58 -1.33 -10.33
C ALA A 38 6.23 -0.05 -11.11
N LYS A 39 7.21 0.82 -11.39
CA LYS A 39 7.01 2.04 -12.21
C LYS A 39 6.66 1.72 -13.66
N LEU A 40 7.20 0.62 -14.20
CA LEU A 40 6.83 0.11 -15.52
C LEU A 40 5.45 -0.59 -15.53
N LYS A 41 4.77 -0.69 -14.38
CA LYS A 41 3.46 -1.34 -14.19
C LYS A 41 3.42 -2.83 -14.55
N HIS A 42 4.57 -3.49 -14.64
CA HIS A 42 4.67 -4.94 -14.82
C HIS A 42 4.50 -5.68 -13.48
N TYR A 43 3.33 -5.51 -12.86
CA TYR A 43 3.05 -6.00 -11.51
C TYR A 43 3.13 -7.52 -11.38
N SER A 44 2.69 -8.29 -12.39
CA SER A 44 2.82 -9.74 -12.38
C SER A 44 4.29 -10.17 -12.35
N SER A 45 5.11 -9.60 -13.23
CA SER A 45 6.55 -9.86 -13.29
C SER A 45 7.26 -9.47 -11.99
N LEU A 46 6.84 -8.38 -11.36
CA LEU A 46 7.36 -7.96 -10.06
C LEU A 46 7.11 -9.02 -8.97
N ILE A 47 5.91 -9.60 -8.94
CA ILE A 47 5.56 -10.66 -7.98
C ILE A 47 6.43 -11.90 -8.21
N ASP A 48 6.71 -12.24 -9.47
CA ASP A 48 7.59 -13.37 -9.79
C ASP A 48 9.05 -13.11 -9.39
N LEU A 49 9.56 -11.90 -9.61
CA LEU A 49 10.87 -11.48 -9.13
C LEU A 49 10.95 -11.49 -7.59
N PHE A 50 9.89 -11.05 -6.91
CA PHE A 50 9.80 -11.13 -5.45
C PHE A 50 9.84 -12.59 -4.95
N LYS A 51 9.09 -13.50 -5.57
CA LYS A 51 9.14 -14.93 -5.22
C LYS A 51 10.55 -15.50 -5.39
N LYS A 52 11.23 -15.17 -6.50
CA LYS A 52 12.63 -15.56 -6.73
C LYS A 52 13.57 -14.98 -5.68
N MET A 53 13.42 -13.70 -5.35
CA MET A 53 14.22 -13.02 -4.31
C MET A 53 14.09 -13.73 -2.96
N VAL A 54 12.88 -14.16 -2.62
CA VAL A 54 12.60 -14.95 -1.41
C VAL A 54 13.21 -16.35 -1.48
N SER A 55 13.12 -17.04 -2.62
CA SER A 55 13.63 -18.42 -2.75
C SER A 55 15.15 -18.50 -2.67
N ILE A 56 15.88 -17.45 -3.08
CA ILE A 56 17.34 -17.37 -2.91
C ILE A 56 17.77 -16.91 -1.51
N GLY A 57 16.83 -16.69 -0.59
CA GLY A 57 17.10 -16.38 0.81
C GLY A 57 17.37 -14.90 1.11
N VAL A 58 17.05 -13.97 0.21
CA VAL A 58 17.20 -12.54 0.51
C VAL A 58 16.15 -12.14 1.55
N LEU A 59 16.61 -11.54 2.65
CA LEU A 59 15.74 -11.02 3.71
C LEU A 59 14.94 -9.84 3.18
N VAL A 60 13.63 -9.91 3.35
CA VAL A 60 12.70 -8.84 2.96
C VAL A 60 12.56 -7.82 4.09
N ASP A 61 12.32 -6.57 3.73
CA ASP A 61 11.99 -5.52 4.68
C ASP A 61 10.57 -4.97 4.44
N VAL A 62 10.15 -4.01 5.26
CA VAL A 62 8.84 -3.36 5.14
C VAL A 62 8.64 -2.69 3.80
N TYR A 63 9.72 -2.22 3.17
CA TYR A 63 9.67 -1.59 1.85
C TYR A 63 9.41 -2.61 0.76
N THR A 64 10.09 -3.77 0.80
CA THR A 64 9.85 -4.88 -0.12
C THR A 64 8.39 -5.32 -0.05
N THR A 65 7.88 -5.60 1.15
CA THR A 65 6.51 -6.09 1.33
C THR A 65 5.49 -5.05 0.90
N ASN A 66 5.68 -3.78 1.24
CA ASN A 66 4.78 -2.70 0.84
C ASN A 66 4.73 -2.50 -0.68
N THR A 67 5.86 -2.66 -1.36
CA THR A 67 5.93 -2.58 -2.83
C THR A 67 5.10 -3.69 -3.47
N VAL A 68 5.24 -4.93 -3.00
CA VAL A 68 4.48 -6.07 -3.52
C VAL A 68 2.99 -5.94 -3.19
N ILE A 69 2.63 -5.54 -1.96
CA ILE A 69 1.24 -5.29 -1.55
C ILE A 69 0.59 -4.24 -2.45
N MET A 70 1.29 -3.13 -2.72
CA MET A 70 0.81 -2.11 -3.64
C MET A 70 0.52 -2.69 -5.02
N CYS A 71 1.42 -3.52 -5.55
CA CYS A 71 1.23 -4.18 -6.85
C CYS A 71 0.00 -5.11 -6.85
N CYS A 72 -0.19 -5.92 -5.80
CA CYS A 72 -1.37 -6.76 -5.64
C CYS A 72 -2.66 -5.92 -5.64
N CYS A 73 -2.71 -4.81 -4.90
CA CYS A 73 -3.87 -3.92 -4.88
C CYS A 73 -4.14 -3.27 -6.25
N GLN A 74 -3.11 -2.87 -6.99
CA GLN A 74 -3.26 -2.29 -8.34
C GLN A 74 -3.77 -3.31 -9.38
N MET A 75 -3.59 -4.60 -9.10
CA MET A 75 -4.12 -5.69 -9.91
C MET A 75 -5.50 -6.17 -9.46
N TYR A 76 -6.15 -5.50 -8.51
CA TYR A 76 -7.41 -5.95 -7.89
C TYR A 76 -7.29 -7.33 -7.23
N ARG A 77 -6.13 -7.60 -6.61
CA ARG A 77 -5.80 -8.84 -5.90
C ARG A 77 -5.44 -8.57 -4.44
N THR A 78 -6.21 -7.75 -3.75
CA THR A 78 -5.95 -7.32 -2.36
C THR A 78 -5.88 -8.50 -1.39
N SER A 79 -6.56 -9.61 -1.70
CA SER A 79 -6.43 -10.87 -0.96
C SER A 79 -5.00 -11.44 -0.98
N GLU A 80 -4.28 -11.35 -2.11
CA GLU A 80 -2.85 -11.68 -2.17
C GLU A 80 -2.02 -10.66 -1.37
N GLY A 81 -2.41 -9.38 -1.38
CA GLY A 81 -1.81 -8.34 -0.54
C GLY A 81 -1.84 -8.71 0.96
N PHE A 82 -2.97 -9.21 1.45
CA PHE A 82 -3.06 -9.72 2.83
C PHE A 82 -2.12 -10.92 3.09
N ALA A 83 -1.95 -11.81 2.11
CA ALA A 83 -1.01 -12.92 2.24
C ALA A 83 0.44 -12.41 2.36
N ILE A 84 0.81 -11.34 1.66
CA ILE A 84 2.13 -10.70 1.80
C ILE A 84 2.29 -10.04 3.18
N VAL A 85 1.24 -9.42 3.73
CA VAL A 85 1.26 -8.91 5.13
C VAL A 85 1.54 -10.04 6.11
N ALA A 86 0.82 -11.16 6.00
CA ALA A 86 1.02 -12.32 6.86
C ALA A 86 2.42 -12.94 6.70
N TYR A 87 2.93 -12.98 5.47
CA TYR A 87 4.30 -13.41 5.17
C TYR A 87 5.35 -12.50 5.83
N GLY A 88 5.19 -11.18 5.74
CA GLY A 88 6.08 -10.21 6.37
C GLY A 88 6.10 -10.37 7.90
N LEU A 89 4.92 -10.46 8.52
CA LEU A 89 4.77 -10.67 9.96
C LEU A 89 5.48 -11.93 10.44
N LYS A 90 5.36 -13.05 9.72
CA LYS A 90 6.07 -14.30 10.04
C LYS A 90 7.60 -14.16 9.99
N ARG A 91 8.12 -13.14 9.34
CA ARG A 91 9.56 -12.81 9.23
C ARG A 91 9.98 -11.62 10.08
N GLY A 92 9.11 -11.17 11.00
CA GLY A 92 9.40 -10.03 11.87
C GLY A 92 9.29 -8.67 11.18
N VAL A 93 8.73 -8.60 9.97
CA VAL A 93 8.43 -7.32 9.31
C VAL A 93 7.09 -6.80 9.82
N VAL A 94 7.15 -5.71 10.58
CA VAL A 94 5.97 -5.07 11.17
C VAL A 94 5.29 -4.16 10.15
N PRO A 95 4.00 -4.39 9.80
CA PRO A 95 3.21 -3.48 8.97
C PRO A 95 3.15 -2.08 9.56
N ASN A 96 3.23 -1.06 8.71
CA ASN A 96 3.11 0.33 9.12
C ASN A 96 1.87 1.00 8.51
N VAL A 97 1.67 2.29 8.79
CA VAL A 97 0.55 3.07 8.26
C VAL A 97 0.45 3.00 6.73
N PHE A 98 1.60 2.98 6.03
CA PHE A 98 1.62 2.83 4.57
C PHE A 98 1.06 1.47 4.13
N THR A 99 1.40 0.39 4.83
CA THR A 99 0.86 -0.96 4.57
C THR A 99 -0.66 -0.96 4.67
N PHE A 100 -1.22 -0.43 5.75
CA PHE A 100 -2.67 -0.39 5.95
C PHE A 100 -3.37 0.54 4.98
N ASN A 101 -2.81 1.73 4.69
CA ASN A 101 -3.34 2.64 3.68
C ASN A 101 -3.44 1.97 2.31
N THR A 102 -2.42 1.20 1.93
CA THR A 102 -2.38 0.48 0.65
C THR A 102 -3.47 -0.59 0.57
N ILE A 103 -3.66 -1.38 1.63
CA ILE A 103 -4.71 -2.40 1.69
C ILE A 103 -6.11 -1.77 1.72
N LEU A 104 -6.32 -0.73 2.52
CA LEU A 104 -7.60 0.00 2.58
C LEU A 104 -7.98 0.54 1.20
N ASN A 105 -7.04 1.17 0.50
CA ASN A 105 -7.27 1.65 -0.85
C ASN A 105 -7.54 0.49 -1.83
N GLY A 106 -6.81 -0.63 -1.74
CA GLY A 106 -7.07 -1.82 -2.57
C GLY A 106 -8.49 -2.37 -2.39
N LEU A 107 -8.96 -2.50 -1.15
CA LEU A 107 -10.33 -2.91 -0.86
C LEU A 107 -11.37 -1.94 -1.44
N ILE A 108 -11.11 -0.63 -1.40
CA ILE A 108 -12.00 0.39 -1.99
C ILE A 108 -12.02 0.34 -3.52
N LEU A 109 -10.88 0.00 -4.15
CA LEU A 109 -10.77 -0.20 -5.60
C LEU A 109 -11.56 -1.45 -6.05
N GLU A 110 -11.57 -2.51 -5.23
CA GLU A 110 -12.33 -3.75 -5.46
C GLU A 110 -13.80 -3.68 -5.01
N ASP A 111 -14.32 -2.50 -4.69
CA ASP A 111 -15.69 -2.31 -4.19
C ASP A 111 -16.03 -3.03 -2.88
N ARG A 112 -15.02 -3.40 -2.09
CA ARG A 112 -15.12 -4.10 -0.81
C ARG A 112 -15.14 -3.15 0.40
N ILE A 113 -15.99 -2.12 0.35
CA ILE A 113 -16.04 -1.05 1.38
C ILE A 113 -16.35 -1.57 2.79
N LEU A 114 -17.17 -2.63 2.91
CA LEU A 114 -17.48 -3.22 4.21
C LEU A 114 -16.25 -3.83 4.88
N GLU A 115 -15.39 -4.47 4.10
CA GLU A 115 -14.11 -5.01 4.59
C GLU A 115 -13.13 -3.90 4.92
N ALA A 116 -13.06 -2.84 4.12
CA ALA A 116 -12.24 -1.67 4.43
C ALA A 116 -12.66 -1.03 5.77
N LYS A 117 -13.97 -0.90 6.02
CA LYS A 117 -14.51 -0.41 7.32
C LYS A 117 -14.11 -1.33 8.48
N ARG A 118 -14.17 -2.65 8.30
CA ARG A 118 -13.77 -3.63 9.33
C ARG A 118 -12.28 -3.53 9.63
N LEU A 119 -11.44 -3.48 8.61
CA LEU A 119 -9.99 -3.33 8.77
C LEU A 119 -9.65 -2.00 9.46
N PHE A 120 -10.23 -0.89 9.01
CA PHE A 120 -10.01 0.43 9.62
C PHE A 120 -10.36 0.44 11.12
N LYS A 121 -11.52 -0.12 11.50
CA LYS A 121 -11.91 -0.27 12.91
C LYS A 121 -10.95 -1.15 13.69
N LYS A 122 -10.45 -2.23 13.08
CA LYS A 122 -9.48 -3.14 13.68
C LYS A 122 -8.16 -2.43 13.97
N VAL A 123 -7.62 -1.68 12.99
CA VAL A 123 -6.38 -0.91 13.14
C VAL A 123 -6.48 0.08 14.30
N ILE A 124 -7.61 0.77 14.45
CA ILE A 124 -7.85 1.69 15.58
C ILE A 124 -7.96 0.93 16.91
N LYS A 125 -8.82 -0.09 16.97
CA LYS A 125 -9.13 -0.80 18.22
C LYS A 125 -7.91 -1.51 18.79
N GLU A 126 -7.12 -2.13 17.92
CA GLU A 126 -5.95 -2.92 18.30
C GLU A 126 -4.65 -2.09 18.26
N GLN A 127 -4.73 -0.79 17.96
CA GLN A 127 -3.60 0.13 17.87
C GLN A 127 -2.46 -0.43 17.01
N LEU A 128 -2.81 -1.00 15.85
CA LEU A 128 -1.84 -1.68 14.98
C LEU A 128 -0.81 -0.71 14.37
N CYS A 129 -1.18 0.57 14.21
CA CYS A 129 -0.29 1.67 13.86
C CYS A 129 -0.97 3.02 14.13
N ASP A 130 -0.19 4.09 14.19
CA ASP A 130 -0.71 5.45 14.18
C ASP A 130 -1.27 5.80 12.81
N LEU A 131 -2.54 6.21 12.78
CA LEU A 131 -3.21 6.62 11.56
C LEU A 131 -2.82 8.04 11.18
N ASP A 132 -2.60 8.27 9.90
CA ASP A 132 -2.26 9.57 9.35
C ASP A 132 -3.39 10.19 8.52
N VAL A 133 -3.18 11.42 8.08
CA VAL A 133 -4.08 12.17 7.18
C VAL A 133 -4.47 11.35 5.95
N VAL A 134 -3.52 10.59 5.37
CA VAL A 134 -3.74 9.76 4.19
C VAL A 134 -4.73 8.65 4.48
N THR A 135 -4.66 8.03 5.66
CA THR A 135 -5.58 6.98 6.11
C THR A 135 -7.02 7.48 6.13
N TYR A 136 -7.26 8.60 6.83
CA TYR A 136 -8.60 9.18 6.96
C TYR A 136 -9.15 9.60 5.61
N ASN A 137 -8.35 10.30 4.79
CA ASN A 137 -8.78 10.73 3.46
C ASN A 137 -9.13 9.55 2.55
N THR A 138 -8.35 8.46 2.60
CA THR A 138 -8.61 7.22 1.85
C THR A 138 -9.98 6.66 2.22
N MET A 139 -10.28 6.56 3.52
CA MET A 139 -11.57 6.07 4.00
C MET A 139 -12.73 7.00 3.69
N ILE A 140 -12.57 8.32 3.88
CA ILE A 140 -13.59 9.32 3.55
C ILE A 140 -13.95 9.23 2.07
N LYS A 141 -12.94 9.23 1.18
CA LYS A 141 -13.13 9.09 -0.27
C LYS A 141 -13.86 7.79 -0.61
N GLY A 142 -13.45 6.67 -0.02
CA GLY A 142 -14.11 5.38 -0.21
C GLY A 142 -15.58 5.43 0.24
N LEU A 143 -15.84 5.92 1.44
CA LEU A 143 -17.21 6.03 1.97
C LEU A 143 -18.10 6.88 1.08
N CYS A 144 -17.63 8.01 0.58
CA CYS A 144 -18.35 8.85 -0.38
C CYS A 144 -18.62 8.13 -1.70
N LYS A 145 -17.65 7.38 -2.24
CA LYS A 145 -17.81 6.59 -3.47
C LYS A 145 -19.00 5.61 -3.37
N PHE A 146 -19.25 5.06 -2.17
CA PHE A 146 -20.35 4.12 -1.92
C PHE A 146 -21.56 4.76 -1.21
N GLY A 147 -21.70 6.09 -1.23
CA GLY A 147 -22.86 6.79 -0.67
C GLY A 147 -22.97 6.78 0.85
N ASN A 148 -21.95 6.32 1.58
CA ASN A 148 -21.91 6.28 3.04
C ASN A 148 -21.54 7.65 3.65
N ASN A 149 -22.28 8.70 3.27
CA ASN A 149 -21.94 10.09 3.54
C ASN A 149 -21.93 10.42 5.04
N ASP A 150 -22.87 9.90 5.83
CA ASP A 150 -22.93 10.16 7.28
C ASP A 150 -21.69 9.64 8.01
N THR A 151 -21.22 8.45 7.62
CA THR A 151 -19.98 7.88 8.18
C THR A 151 -18.77 8.70 7.73
N ALA A 152 -18.75 9.18 6.49
CA ALA A 152 -17.68 10.03 5.98
C ALA A 152 -17.60 11.37 6.73
N ILE A 153 -18.74 12.01 6.99
CA ILE A 153 -18.84 13.25 7.79
C ILE A 153 -18.36 13.01 9.21
N SER A 154 -18.80 11.93 9.86
CA SER A 154 -18.35 11.60 11.21
C SER A 154 -16.84 11.37 11.27
N LEU A 155 -16.27 10.74 10.24
CA LEU A 155 -14.83 10.48 10.17
C LEU A 155 -14.03 11.77 9.93
N LEU A 156 -14.56 12.68 9.11
CA LEU A 156 -14.00 14.00 8.90
C LEU A 156 -13.94 14.83 10.20
N ARG A 157 -15.01 14.80 10.99
CA ARG A 157 -15.04 15.49 12.29
C ARG A 157 -13.99 14.91 13.26
N MET A 158 -13.90 13.58 13.35
CA MET A 158 -12.89 12.92 14.19
C MET A 158 -11.46 13.28 13.77
N MET A 159 -11.21 13.36 12.46
CA MET A 159 -9.92 13.77 11.92
C MET A 159 -9.56 15.21 12.35
N ASN A 160 -10.51 16.15 12.27
CA ASN A 160 -10.32 17.53 12.72
C ASN A 160 -10.06 17.62 14.23
N GLU A 161 -10.82 16.87 15.06
CA GLU A 161 -10.64 16.82 16.52
C GLU A 161 -9.25 16.30 16.93
N ARG A 162 -8.66 15.41 16.11
CA ARG A 162 -7.29 14.91 16.30
C ARG A 162 -6.20 15.84 15.74
N GLY A 163 -6.57 17.04 15.29
CA GLY A 163 -5.62 18.06 14.79
C GLY A 163 -5.16 17.86 13.34
N TYR A 164 -5.75 16.91 12.61
CA TYR A 164 -5.41 16.66 11.21
C TYR A 164 -6.24 17.54 10.27
N LYS A 165 -5.60 18.19 9.29
CA LYS A 165 -6.30 19.00 8.27
C LYS A 165 -6.73 18.13 7.08
N PRO A 166 -8.01 18.17 6.66
CA PRO A 166 -8.49 17.43 5.51
C PRO A 166 -7.91 17.94 4.20
N ILE A 167 -7.63 17.03 3.26
CA ILE A 167 -7.22 17.42 1.90
C ILE A 167 -8.50 17.67 1.08
N VAL A 168 -8.81 18.95 0.86
CA VAL A 168 -10.09 19.44 0.32
C VAL A 168 -10.38 18.96 -1.12
N SER A 169 -9.36 18.58 -1.89
CA SER A 169 -9.50 18.12 -3.29
C SER A 169 -10.14 16.73 -3.44
N HIS A 170 -10.36 15.99 -2.35
CA HIS A 170 -10.94 14.64 -2.37
C HIS A 170 -12.36 14.57 -1.79
N MET A 171 -12.95 15.72 -1.46
CA MET A 171 -14.31 15.81 -0.91
C MET A 171 -15.32 16.08 -2.01
N THR A 172 -16.48 15.43 -1.94
CA THR A 172 -17.63 15.80 -2.76
C THR A 172 -18.08 17.23 -2.38
N PRO A 173 -18.70 18.00 -3.30
CA PRO A 173 -19.17 19.36 -3.00
C PRO A 173 -20.04 19.45 -1.75
N SER A 174 -20.83 18.42 -1.46
CA SER A 174 -21.64 18.28 -0.23
C SER A 174 -20.82 18.29 1.06
N LEU A 175 -19.63 17.69 1.06
CA LEU A 175 -18.70 17.70 2.20
C LEU A 175 -17.94 19.02 2.32
N ILE A 176 -17.64 19.69 1.20
CA ILE A 176 -16.99 21.01 1.19
C ILE A 176 -17.90 22.07 1.82
N VAL A 177 -19.20 22.02 1.52
CA VAL A 177 -20.20 22.92 2.14
C VAL A 177 -20.29 22.69 3.65
N PHE A 178 -20.22 21.43 4.10
CA PHE A 178 -20.26 21.10 5.52
C PHE A 178 -18.96 21.44 6.26
N ALA A 179 -17.80 21.28 5.61
CA ALA A 179 -16.49 21.66 6.17
C ALA A 179 -16.32 23.18 6.31
N ARG A 180 -17.10 23.99 5.57
CA ARG A 180 -17.08 25.46 5.61
C ARG A 180 -18.14 26.08 6.53
N THR A 181 -19.03 25.28 7.12
CA THR A 181 -20.14 25.79 7.96
C THR A 181 -19.87 25.74 9.47
N LYS A 182 -18.59 25.82 9.88
CA LYS A 182 -18.19 26.33 11.20
C LYS A 182 -17.03 27.29 11.06
#